data_AF-E3ZLR6-F1
#
_entry.id   AF-E3ZLR6-F1
#
_cell.length_a   1.000
_cell.length_b   1.000
_cell.length_c   1.000
_cell.angle_alpha   90.00
_cell.angle_beta   90.00
_cell.angle_gamma   90.00
#
_symmetry.space_group_name_H-M   'P 1'
#
loop_
_entity.id
_entity.type
_entity.pdbx_description
1 polymer ?
#
loop_
_entity_poly.entity_id
_entity_poly.type
_entity_poly.pdbx_seq_one_letter_code
_entity_poly.pdbx_strand_id
1 'polypeptide(L)' 'MAEVKDYKQLNGLALAYMGDAVYEKFIREYLLAAGKTKPNQLHKTATKFVSAKGQAVALKQLIADDFLTEEEA' A
#
# COMPACT_ATOMS: atom_id res chain seq x y z
N MET A 1 -4.15 -16.47 -15.15
CA MET A 1 -4.42 -15.10 -14.63
C MET A 1 -4.89 -14.29 -15.82
N ALA A 2 -5.93 -13.47 -15.69
CA ALA A 2 -6.34 -12.60 -16.79
C ALA A 2 -5.20 -11.62 -17.08
N GLU A 3 -4.77 -11.50 -18.34
CA GLU A 3 -3.78 -10.50 -18.74
C GLU A 3 -4.39 -9.10 -18.54
N VAL A 4 -3.84 -8.36 -17.59
CA VAL A 4 -4.13 -6.94 -17.48
C VAL A 4 -3.38 -6.25 -18.62
N LYS A 5 -4.13 -5.84 -19.64
CA LYS A 5 -3.65 -4.96 -20.72
C LYS A 5 -2.94 -3.75 -20.09
N ASP A 6 -1.85 -3.32 -20.74
CA ASP A 6 -0.99 -2.17 -20.40
C ASP A 6 -1.52 -1.31 -19.23
N TYR A 7 -0.93 -1.50 -18.05
CA TYR A 7 -1.35 -0.82 -16.81
C TYR A 7 -1.27 0.71 -16.94
N LYS A 8 -0.47 1.24 -17.88
CA LYS A 8 -0.38 2.67 -18.17
C LYS A 8 -1.67 3.23 -18.77
N GLN A 9 -2.56 2.38 -19.28
CA GLN A 9 -3.87 2.76 -19.82
C GLN A 9 -4.99 2.72 -18.77
N LEU A 10 -4.70 2.23 -17.56
CA LEU A 10 -5.67 2.22 -16.47
C LEU A 10 -5.80 3.61 -15.86
N ASN A 11 -7.04 3.99 -15.52
CA ASN A 11 -7.24 5.22 -14.76
C ASN A 11 -6.74 5.06 -13.31
N GLY A 12 -6.51 6.19 -12.63
CA GLY A 12 -5.99 6.20 -11.26
C GLY A 12 -6.85 5.41 -10.25
N LEU A 13 -8.17 5.34 -10.43
CA LEU A 13 -9.04 4.56 -9.54
C LEU A 13 -8.86 3.05 -9.72
N ALA A 14 -8.69 2.58 -10.96
CA ALA A 14 -8.40 1.18 -11.25
C ALA A 14 -7.02 0.76 -10.72
N LEU A 15 -6.03 1.65 -10.85
CA LEU A 15 -4.70 1.45 -10.25
C LEU A 15 -4.78 1.42 -8.72
N ALA A 16 -5.50 2.36 -8.11
CA ALA A 16 -5.70 2.41 -6.65
C ALA A 16 -6.43 1.17 -6.12
N TYR A 17 -7.43 0.65 -6.85
CA TYR A 17 -8.12 -0.58 -6.48
C TYR A 17 -7.17 -1.77 -6.35
N MET A 18 -6.24 -1.94 -7.29
CA MET A 18 -5.21 -2.97 -7.20
C MET A 18 -4.16 -2.64 -6.12
N GLY A 19 -3.72 -1.38 -6.07
CA GLY A 19 -2.71 -0.89 -5.14
C GLY A 19 -3.09 -1.09 -3.67
N ASP A 20 -4.36 -0.91 -3.32
CA ASP A 20 -4.88 -1.14 -1.96
C ASP A 20 -4.68 -2.60 -1.53
N ALA A 21 -5.00 -3.55 -2.42
CA ALA A 21 -4.83 -4.98 -2.15
C ALA A 21 -3.34 -5.38 -2.05
N VAL A 22 -2.50 -4.83 -2.92
CA VAL A 22 -1.05 -5.04 -2.91
C VAL A 22 -0.45 -4.53 -1.60
N TYR A 23 -0.77 -3.29 -1.21
CA TYR A 23 -0.25 -2.66 0.00
C TYR A 23 -0.72 -3.38 1.27
N GLU A 24 -2.00 -3.75 1.35
CA GLU A 24 -2.56 -4.54 2.46
C GLU A 24 -1.80 -5.86 2.67
N LYS A 25 -1.50 -6.58 1.57
CA LYS A 25 -0.72 -7.83 1.62
C LYS A 25 0.67 -7.58 2.24
N PHE A 26 1.41 -6.59 1.74
CA PHE A 26 2.76 -6.29 2.24
C PHE A 26 2.75 -5.89 3.72
N ILE A 27 1.77 -5.09 4.16
CA ILE A 27 1.63 -4.72 5.57
C ILE A 27 1.34 -5.96 6.43
N ARG A 28 0.45 -6.85 6.01
CA ARG A 28 0.18 -8.09 6.75
C ARG A 28 1.40 -9.00 6.84
N GLU A 29 2.12 -9.18 5.74
CA GLU A 29 3.35 -9.97 5.69
C GLU A 29 4.41 -9.38 6.62
N TYR A 30 4.61 -8.06 6.58
CA TYR A 30 5.51 -7.33 7.48
C TYR A 30 5.17 -7.55 8.97
N LEU A 31 3.88 -7.44 9.34
CA LEU A 31 3.46 -7.62 10.73
C LEU A 31 3.63 -9.06 11.23
N LEU A 32 3.35 -10.04 10.36
CA LEU A 32 3.57 -11.46 10.67
C LEU A 32 5.07 -11.75 10.85
N ALA A 33 5.91 -11.23 9.95
CA ALA A 33 7.37 -11.34 10.05
C ALA A 33 7.92 -10.67 11.31
N ALA A 34 7.30 -9.57 11.77
CA ALA A 34 7.61 -8.91 13.03
C ALA A 34 7.07 -9.64 14.28
N GLY A 35 6.58 -10.88 14.14
CA GLY A 35 6.12 -11.73 15.24
C GLY A 35 4.75 -11.34 15.83
N LYS A 36 3.98 -10.48 15.16
CA LYS A 36 2.59 -10.19 15.58
C LYS A 36 1.70 -11.35 15.19
N THR A 37 1.08 -12.00 16.17
CA THR A 37 0.25 -13.20 15.93
C THR A 37 -1.19 -13.08 16.45
N LYS A 38 -1.47 -12.13 17.36
CA LYS A 38 -2.81 -11.94 17.92
C LYS A 38 -3.72 -11.19 16.93
N PRO A 39 -4.87 -11.75 16.49
CA PRO A 39 -5.71 -11.16 15.45
C PRO A 39 -6.13 -9.71 15.71
N ASN A 40 -6.57 -9.39 16.93
CA ASN A 40 -6.95 -8.02 17.29
C ASN A 40 -5.76 -7.04 17.22
N GLN A 41 -4.56 -7.48 17.57
CA GLN A 41 -3.36 -6.66 17.47
C GLN A 41 -2.93 -6.49 16.01
N LEU A 42 -2.99 -7.55 15.22
CA LEU A 42 -2.71 -7.52 13.79
C LEU A 42 -3.61 -6.50 13.09
N HIS A 43 -4.93 -6.61 13.27
CA HIS A 43 -5.88 -5.69 12.65
C HIS A 43 -5.64 -4.24 13.10
N LYS A 44 -5.59 -3.98 14.41
CA LYS A 44 -5.35 -2.62 14.93
C LYS A 44 -4.02 -2.02 14.45
N THR A 45 -3.00 -2.84 14.28
CA THR A 45 -1.69 -2.37 13.82
C THR A 45 -1.70 -2.12 12.32
N ALA A 46 -2.27 -3.04 11.52
CA ALA A 46 -2.42 -2.90 10.09
C ALA A 46 -3.18 -1.62 9.71
N THR A 47 -4.31 -1.33 10.38
CA THR A 47 -5.12 -0.12 10.15
C THR A 47 -4.33 1.18 10.25
N LYS A 48 -3.26 1.22 11.08
CA LYS A 48 -2.40 2.41 11.17
C LYS A 48 -1.62 2.68 9.89
N PHE A 49 -1.28 1.64 9.13
CA PHE A 49 -0.57 1.75 7.87
C PHE A 49 -1.53 1.93 6.70
N VAL A 50 -2.59 1.11 6.64
CA VAL A 50 -3.45 0.99 5.45
C VAL A 50 -4.61 1.97 5.41
N SER A 51 -4.92 2.64 6.53
CA SER A 51 -5.91 3.73 6.52
C SER A 51 -5.47 4.89 5.61
N ALA A 52 -6.43 5.66 5.09
CA ALA A 52 -6.15 6.84 4.28
C ALA A 52 -5.17 7.82 4.96
N LYS A 53 -5.26 7.98 6.28
CA LYS A 53 -4.32 8.81 7.05
C LYS A 53 -2.92 8.20 7.08
N GLY A 54 -2.79 6.89 7.26
CA GLY A 54 -1.51 6.19 7.25
C GLY A 54 -0.82 6.27 5.89
N GLN A 55 -1.57 5.98 4.83
CA GLN A 55 -1.08 6.09 3.45
C GLN A 55 -0.68 7.54 3.10
N ALA A 56 -1.47 8.54 3.52
CA ALA A 56 -1.12 9.94 3.30
C ALA A 56 0.18 10.36 4.02
N VAL A 57 0.47 9.81 5.19
CA VAL A 57 1.75 10.06 5.88
C VAL A 57 2.91 9.41 5.12
N ALA A 58 2.75 8.16 4.68
CA ALA A 58 3.76 7.46 3.91
C ALA A 58 4.08 8.19 2.60
N LEU A 59 3.05 8.58 1.82
CA LEU A 59 3.23 9.30 0.56
C LEU A 59 3.95 10.64 0.75
N LYS A 60 3.59 11.41 1.78
CA LYS A 60 4.28 12.66 2.10
C LYS A 60 5.76 12.46 2.40
N GLN A 61 6.10 11.36 3.07
CA GLN A 61 7.49 11.02 3.35
C GLN A 61 8.24 10.65 2.06
N LEU A 62 7.64 9.83 1.19
CA LEU A 62 8.24 9.46 -0.10
C LEU A 62 8.52 10.67 -0.99
N ILE A 63 7.60 11.64 -1.03
CA ILE A 63 7.79 12.91 -1.75
C ILE A 63 8.91 13.74 -1.11
N ALA A 64 8.95 13.84 0.22
CA ALA A 64 9.98 14.61 0.92
C ALA A 64 11.40 14.03 0.74
N ASP A 65 11.50 12.72 0.56
CA ASP A 65 12.75 11.99 0.38
C ASP A 65 13.20 11.90 -1.09
N ASP A 66 12.49 12.54 -2.03
CA ASP A 66 12.73 12.45 -3.49
C ASP A 66 12.82 10.98 -3.98
N PHE A 67 11.99 10.12 -3.39
CA PHE A 67 12.03 8.68 -3.63
C PHE A 67 11.34 8.26 -4.93
N LEU A 68 10.32 9.02 -5.33
CA LEU A 68 9.49 8.72 -6.49
C LEU A 68 10.20 9.11 -7.78
N THR A 69 10.04 8.29 -8.81
CA THR A 69 10.47 8.67 -10.17
C THR A 69 9.53 9.74 -10.76
N GLU A 70 9.95 10.38 -11.86
CA GLU A 70 9.10 11.36 -12.57
C GLU A 70 7.74 10.80 -13.01
N GLU A 71 7.65 9.48 -13.28
CA GLU A 71 6.39 8.85 -13.67
C GLU A 71 5.44 8.62 -12.47
N GLU A 72 5.99 8.54 -11.25
CA GLU A 72 5.25 8.18 -10.03
C GLU A 72 4.88 9.39 -9.15
N ALA A 73 5.57 10.52 -9.32
CA ALA A 73 5.37 11.77 -8.56
C ALA A 73 4.13 12.57 -9.01
#